data_AF-A0A9P5PJ82-F1
#
_entry.id   AF-A0A9P5PJ82-F1
#
_cell.length_a   1.000
_cell.length_b   1.000
_cell.length_c   1.000
_cell.angle_alpha   90.00
_cell.angle_beta   90.00
_cell.angle_gamma   90.00
#
_symmetry.space_group_name_H-M   'P 1'
#
loop_
_entity.id
_entity.type
_entity.pdbx_description
1 polymer ?
#
loop_
_entity_poly.entity_id
_entity_poly.type
_entity_poly.pdbx_seq_one_letter_code
_entity_poly.pdbx_strand_id
1 'polypeptide(L)'
;MAVASALGATLSVDSFSSGNATVSSASTFRGLGSLSGKLEAILNLGKRTVKGIEQIIISRRLSNIAAHFPHHAGDKVPGLTEMYMDLSELSRPELYTESTRVRALQMLIAQIASQSSEKLVEVLSNWPVVELRLVIRDITLRIDPIRQTNPQDPIVLEYQKHLANGESHSLAPFIDFLFALSSSHPQAFSEILSAGVQELLVHLYISDFRDQIASYNKTAFSRKCILAFACDQLLLEACSDPSSYEQLKHCPIYGLWSQSGQMFQHRKWWQTLGLREIQWRISSAFDMLMDWGRLPTDVFVFDLLIDLMEFSGSTELPNPISFRALRSLHRFFIHSGDRAVRGLRMYLEQTPLDYAQNVFSLQDPAADSFYKFCCPHSTVACHLRGKAALHLIQRFSQSAQSNDTLYQVLIQADIAGLLGSASTAVEYPDGTTQQDWSSYELLWEKQPPVPSEELNYINEASGDLLTKAIFSSNHISNPATYRTEVLSLARKLFLRPDPKADILFPSLHHEAWGSIELEPSDRDHVHSWIN
;
A
#
# COMPACT_ATOMS: atom_id res chain seq x y z
N MET A 1 -3.76 2.99 -39.73
CA MET A 1 -2.51 3.69 -40.09
C MET A 1 -1.62 3.61 -38.85
N ALA A 2 -0.84 2.54 -38.76
CA ALA A 2 -0.17 2.13 -37.52
C ALA A 2 1.26 2.69 -37.49
N VAL A 3 1.55 3.53 -36.51
CA VAL A 3 2.92 3.97 -36.19
C VAL A 3 3.33 3.21 -34.94
N ALA A 4 3.95 2.05 -35.15
CA ALA A 4 4.72 1.37 -34.13
C ALA A 4 6.13 1.99 -34.12
N SER A 5 6.36 2.96 -33.23
CA SER A 5 7.72 3.49 -33.00
C SER A 5 8.46 2.58 -32.05
N ALA A 6 9.41 1.86 -32.63
CA ALA A 6 10.44 1.10 -31.94
C ALA A 6 11.38 2.04 -31.16
N LEU A 7 11.53 1.77 -29.86
CA LEU A 7 12.70 2.13 -29.08
C LEU A 7 13.20 0.88 -28.36
N GLY A 8 13.80 -0.01 -29.15
CA GLY A 8 14.69 -1.04 -28.64
C GLY A 8 16.12 -0.48 -28.61
N ALA A 9 16.48 0.18 -27.51
CA ALA A 9 17.88 0.34 -27.12
C ALA A 9 18.20 -0.76 -26.12
N THR A 10 18.39 -1.98 -26.63
CA THR A 10 19.01 -3.06 -25.87
C THR A 10 20.45 -2.66 -25.59
N LEU A 11 20.73 -2.27 -24.34
CA LEU A 11 22.08 -2.34 -23.81
C LEU A 11 22.51 -3.81 -23.91
N SER A 12 23.55 -4.05 -24.71
CA SER A 12 24.26 -5.32 -24.80
C SER A 12 24.82 -5.63 -23.41
N VAL A 13 24.04 -6.36 -22.62
CA VAL A 13 24.56 -7.09 -21.47
C VAL A 13 25.41 -8.20 -22.08
N ASP A 14 26.73 -7.99 -22.06
CA ASP A 14 27.70 -9.04 -22.31
C ASP A 14 27.39 -10.19 -21.37
N SER A 15 26.71 -11.16 -21.95
CA SER A 15 26.36 -12.41 -21.33
C SER A 15 27.67 -13.14 -21.14
N PHE A 16 28.23 -13.07 -19.92
CA PHE A 16 29.23 -14.02 -19.47
C PHE A 16 28.56 -15.39 -19.41
N SER A 17 28.50 -16.03 -20.57
CA SER A 17 28.30 -17.46 -20.71
C SER A 17 29.42 -18.11 -19.93
N SER A 18 29.09 -18.56 -18.72
CA SER A 18 29.81 -19.57 -17.97
C SER A 18 29.81 -20.84 -18.83
N GLY A 19 30.68 -20.86 -19.84
CA GLY A 19 31.04 -22.07 -20.54
C GLY A 19 31.59 -23.03 -19.49
N ASN A 20 30.81 -24.06 -19.19
CA ASN A 20 31.29 -25.31 -18.63
C ASN A 20 32.25 -25.93 -19.65
N ALA A 21 33.43 -25.32 -19.79
CA ALA A 21 34.58 -25.98 -20.33
C ALA A 21 35.01 -26.97 -19.25
N THR A 22 34.64 -28.22 -19.46
CA THR A 22 35.21 -29.40 -18.82
C THR A 22 36.71 -29.42 -19.18
N VAL A 23 37.49 -28.57 -18.52
CA VAL A 23 38.94 -28.66 -18.52
C VAL A 23 39.25 -29.85 -17.63
N SER A 24 39.32 -31.01 -18.28
CA SER A 24 40.03 -32.18 -17.79
C SER A 24 41.51 -31.81 -17.68
N SER A 25 41.87 -31.00 -16.68
CA SER A 25 43.23 -30.90 -16.17
C SER A 25 43.38 -32.05 -15.18
N ALA A 26 43.68 -33.21 -15.76
CA ALA A 26 44.20 -34.34 -15.04
C ALA A 26 45.29 -33.86 -14.09
N SER A 27 45.04 -34.13 -12.81
CA SER A 27 45.98 -34.00 -11.72
C SER A 27 47.33 -34.62 -12.10
N THR A 28 48.30 -33.78 -12.39
CA THR A 28 49.69 -34.09 -12.08
C THR A 28 50.06 -33.23 -10.91
N PHE A 29 50.11 -33.88 -9.74
CA PHE A 29 50.74 -33.40 -8.53
C PHE A 29 51.99 -32.57 -8.87
N ARG A 30 51.91 -31.24 -8.75
CA ARG A 30 53.10 -30.38 -8.74
C ARG A 30 53.77 -30.62 -7.41
N GLY A 31 54.89 -31.33 -7.43
CA GLY A 31 55.69 -31.60 -6.25
C GLY A 31 55.99 -30.32 -5.47
N LEU A 32 56.06 -30.44 -4.14
CA LEU A 32 56.47 -29.45 -3.14
C LEU A 32 57.88 -28.81 -3.38
N GLY A 33 58.48 -29.01 -4.55
CA GLY A 33 59.80 -28.52 -4.96
C GLY A 33 59.80 -27.37 -5.99
N SER A 34 58.63 -26.92 -6.49
CA SER A 34 58.57 -25.75 -7.38
C SER A 34 58.75 -24.45 -6.58
N LEU A 35 59.86 -23.74 -6.81
CA LEU A 35 60.14 -22.42 -6.23
C LEU A 35 58.98 -21.42 -6.44
N SER A 36 58.19 -21.58 -7.51
CA SER A 36 57.01 -20.75 -7.79
C SER A 36 55.89 -20.95 -6.77
N GLY A 37 55.68 -22.17 -6.25
CA GLY A 37 54.66 -22.42 -5.21
C GLY A 37 55.04 -21.83 -3.85
N LYS A 38 56.33 -21.79 -3.51
CA LYS A 38 56.82 -21.13 -2.29
C LYS A 38 56.69 -19.60 -2.38
N LEU A 39 56.99 -19.01 -3.54
CA LEU A 39 56.84 -17.57 -3.75
C LEU A 39 55.36 -17.14 -3.67
N GLU A 40 54.46 -17.90 -4.29
CA GLU A 40 53.02 -17.63 -4.23
C GLU A 40 52.46 -17.75 -2.80
N ALA A 41 52.91 -18.76 -2.04
CA ALA A 41 52.53 -18.90 -0.63
C ALA A 41 53.01 -17.70 0.22
N ILE A 42 54.26 -17.23 0.02
CA ILE A 42 54.79 -16.05 0.72
C ILE A 42 54.03 -14.78 0.32
N LEU A 43 53.73 -14.61 -0.96
CA LEU A 43 52.99 -13.46 -1.47
C LEU A 43 51.54 -13.45 -0.95
N ASN A 44 50.88 -14.62 -0.89
CA ASN A 44 49.56 -14.76 -0.31
C ASN A 44 49.55 -14.54 1.20
N LEU A 45 50.59 -14.99 1.91
CA LEU A 45 50.77 -14.69 3.33
C LEU A 45 50.96 -13.18 3.55
N GLY A 46 51.82 -12.53 2.76
CA GLY A 46 52.02 -11.08 2.80
C GLY A 46 50.72 -10.32 2.59
N LYS A 47 49.95 -10.65 1.55
CA LYS A 47 48.62 -10.06 1.29
C LYS A 47 47.66 -10.24 2.45
N ARG A 48 47.62 -11.43 3.07
CA ARG A 48 46.77 -11.70 4.25
C ARG A 48 47.22 -10.90 5.48
N THR A 49 48.52 -10.79 5.72
CA THR A 49 49.06 -9.99 6.82
C THR A 49 48.74 -8.51 6.65
N VAL A 50 48.91 -7.95 5.45
CA VAL A 50 48.56 -6.54 5.16
C VAL A 50 47.06 -6.31 5.40
N LYS A 51 46.18 -7.15 4.84
CA LYS A 51 44.73 -7.05 5.09
C LYS A 51 44.35 -7.19 6.57
N GLY A 52 45.05 -8.06 7.30
CA GLY A 52 44.84 -8.24 8.74
C GLY A 52 45.21 -6.99 9.54
N ILE A 53 46.34 -6.37 9.23
CA ILE A 53 46.79 -5.12 9.87
C ILE A 53 45.82 -3.98 9.53
N GLU A 54 45.41 -3.84 8.27
CA GLU A 54 44.41 -2.85 7.85
C GLU A 54 43.10 -3.01 8.63
N GLN A 55 42.60 -4.23 8.78
CA GLN A 55 41.37 -4.48 9.53
C GLN A 55 41.49 -4.10 11.01
N ILE A 56 42.64 -4.33 11.64
CA ILE A 56 42.90 -3.91 13.04
C ILE A 56 42.89 -2.38 13.14
N ILE A 57 43.55 -1.69 12.20
CA ILE A 57 43.60 -0.21 12.16
C ILE A 57 42.19 0.35 11.99
N ILE A 58 41.42 -0.17 11.02
CA ILE A 58 40.04 0.25 10.75
C ILE A 58 39.15 -0.02 11.98
N SER A 59 39.24 -1.20 12.59
CA SER A 59 38.46 -1.55 13.77
C SER A 59 38.77 -0.65 14.97
N ARG A 60 40.05 -0.32 15.18
CA ARG A 60 40.46 0.64 16.22
C ARG A 60 39.91 2.04 15.94
N ARG A 61 39.97 2.48 14.69
CA ARG A 61 39.44 3.78 14.25
C ARG A 61 37.93 3.86 14.44
N LEU A 62 37.17 2.87 13.97
CA LEU A 62 35.72 2.80 14.19
C LEU A 62 35.35 2.73 15.67
N SER A 63 36.17 2.08 16.51
CA SER A 63 35.92 2.05 17.95
C SER A 63 36.17 3.40 18.62
N ASN A 64 37.16 4.16 18.15
CA ASN A 64 37.39 5.53 18.59
C ASN A 64 36.24 6.45 18.16
N ILE A 65 35.82 6.36 16.88
CA ILE A 65 34.68 7.13 16.36
C ILE A 65 33.41 6.80 17.14
N ALA A 66 33.11 5.51 17.36
CA ALA A 66 31.90 5.07 18.05
C ALA A 66 31.76 5.63 19.49
N ALA A 67 32.85 6.03 20.15
CA ALA A 67 32.77 6.66 21.47
C ALA A 67 32.16 8.07 21.44
N HIS A 68 32.02 8.67 20.26
CA HIS A 68 31.50 10.01 20.04
C HIS A 68 30.13 10.04 19.34
N PHE A 69 29.52 8.88 19.03
CA PHE A 69 28.28 8.80 18.27
C PHE A 69 27.16 8.06 19.05
N PRO A 70 25.90 8.51 18.93
CA PRO A 70 25.49 9.77 18.33
C PRO A 70 25.93 10.97 19.18
N HIS A 71 26.10 12.13 18.56
CA HIS A 71 26.34 13.40 19.25
C HIS A 71 25.19 14.37 19.02
N HIS A 72 25.05 15.38 19.87
CA HIS A 72 24.10 16.47 19.68
C HIS A 72 24.72 17.63 18.89
N ALA A 73 23.87 18.49 18.30
CA ALA A 73 24.34 19.65 17.52
C ALA A 73 25.22 20.63 18.33
N GLY A 74 25.05 20.69 19.66
CA GLY A 74 25.83 21.55 20.55
C GLY A 74 27.19 20.96 20.99
N ASP A 75 27.46 19.69 20.69
CA ASP A 75 28.64 19.01 21.22
C ASP A 75 29.91 19.43 20.47
N LYS A 76 30.92 19.88 21.22
CA LYS A 76 32.22 20.26 20.68
C LYS A 76 33.14 19.04 20.55
N VAL A 77 32.83 18.15 19.61
CA VAL A 77 33.67 16.97 19.32
C VAL A 77 34.84 17.38 18.41
N PRO A 78 36.10 17.31 18.88
CA PRO A 78 37.25 17.65 18.04
C PRO A 78 37.43 16.62 16.92
N GLY A 79 37.63 17.09 15.70
CA GLY A 79 37.82 16.22 14.54
C GLY A 79 36.54 15.58 14.00
N LEU A 80 35.36 16.13 14.31
CA LEU A 80 34.08 15.54 13.94
C LEU A 80 33.89 15.42 12.42
N THR A 81 34.33 16.41 11.65
CA THR A 81 34.29 16.37 10.17
C THR A 81 35.06 15.18 9.62
N GLU A 82 36.26 14.95 10.16
CA GLU A 82 37.13 13.83 9.77
C GLU A 82 36.50 12.49 10.14
N MET A 83 35.83 12.40 11.30
CA MET A 83 35.09 11.20 11.68
C MET A 83 33.97 10.89 10.68
N TYR A 84 33.19 11.90 10.26
CA TYR A 84 32.17 11.69 9.22
C TYR A 84 32.77 11.29 7.88
N MET A 85 33.87 11.92 7.45
CA MET A 85 34.57 11.52 6.23
C MET A 85 35.02 10.06 6.28
N ASP A 86 35.52 9.61 7.44
CA ASP A 86 35.91 8.22 7.66
C ASP A 86 34.71 7.27 7.63
N LEU A 87 33.61 7.65 8.28
CA LEU A 87 32.39 6.83 8.29
C LEU A 87 31.81 6.69 6.89
N SER A 88 31.76 7.78 6.13
CA SER A 88 31.30 7.75 4.75
C SER A 88 32.23 6.87 3.91
N GLU A 89 33.55 7.04 3.99
CA GLU A 89 34.51 6.17 3.25
C GLU A 89 34.31 4.69 3.61
N LEU A 90 34.28 4.37 4.90
CA LEU A 90 34.13 3.00 5.40
C LEU A 90 32.76 2.37 5.09
N SER A 91 31.77 3.17 4.71
CA SER A 91 30.44 2.71 4.28
C SER A 91 30.39 2.27 2.81
N ARG A 92 31.40 2.59 2.00
CA ARG A 92 31.41 2.30 0.56
C ARG A 92 31.29 0.81 0.27
N PRO A 93 30.35 0.39 -0.62
CA PRO A 93 30.20 -1.01 -0.99
C PRO A 93 31.48 -1.55 -1.67
N GLU A 94 31.73 -2.84 -1.49
CA GLU A 94 32.82 -3.61 -2.13
C GLU A 94 34.27 -3.26 -1.74
N LEU A 95 34.51 -2.06 -1.19
CA LEU A 95 35.85 -1.64 -0.74
C LEU A 95 36.22 -2.18 0.64
N TYR A 96 35.23 -2.32 1.52
CA TYR A 96 35.42 -2.77 2.91
C TYR A 96 34.61 -4.03 3.21
N THR A 97 35.01 -4.75 4.26
CA THR A 97 34.25 -5.93 4.73
C THR A 97 32.84 -5.52 5.15
N GLU A 98 31.86 -6.41 4.97
CA GLU A 98 30.47 -6.12 5.33
C GLU A 98 30.31 -5.70 6.80
N SER A 99 31.05 -6.34 7.71
CA SER A 99 31.05 -5.95 9.14
C SER A 99 31.54 -4.52 9.37
N THR A 100 32.53 -4.07 8.60
CA THR A 100 33.05 -2.70 8.68
C THR A 100 32.01 -1.71 8.16
N ARG A 101 31.41 -1.99 7.00
CA ARG A 101 30.36 -1.17 6.39
C ARG A 101 29.14 -1.04 7.29
N VAL A 102 28.61 -2.16 7.76
CA VAL A 102 27.43 -2.19 8.64
C VAL A 102 27.69 -1.35 9.89
N ARG A 103 28.87 -1.49 10.51
CA ARG A 103 29.22 -0.69 11.69
C ARG A 103 29.34 0.80 11.40
N ALA A 104 29.86 1.18 10.23
CA ALA A 104 29.91 2.58 9.80
C ALA A 104 28.50 3.14 9.56
N LEU A 105 27.66 2.40 8.83
CA LEU A 105 26.26 2.77 8.55
C LEU A 105 25.42 2.84 9.82
N GLN A 106 25.64 1.95 10.79
CA GLN A 106 24.99 2.01 12.11
C GLN A 106 25.24 3.34 12.82
N MET A 107 26.46 3.87 12.75
CA MET A 107 26.77 5.19 13.35
C MET A 107 26.13 6.34 12.57
N LEU A 108 26.11 6.27 11.23
CA LEU A 108 25.45 7.26 10.38
C LEU A 108 23.92 7.28 10.62
N ILE A 109 23.29 6.12 10.64
CA ILE A 109 21.83 5.99 10.81
C ILE A 109 21.41 6.36 12.24
N ALA A 110 22.24 6.06 13.25
CA ALA A 110 22.04 6.53 14.62
C ALA A 110 21.97 8.05 14.70
N GLN A 111 22.87 8.73 13.99
CA GLN A 111 22.90 10.19 13.94
C GLN A 111 21.68 10.79 13.23
N ILE A 112 21.21 10.14 12.16
CA ILE A 112 19.98 10.54 11.46
C ILE A 112 18.78 10.34 12.38
N ALA A 113 18.68 9.21 13.08
CA ALA A 113 17.61 8.92 14.04
C ALA A 113 17.52 9.97 15.15
N SER A 114 18.67 10.47 15.61
CA SER A 114 18.76 11.48 16.67
C SER A 114 18.57 12.92 16.18
N GLN A 115 18.16 13.12 14.91
CA GLN A 115 17.90 14.42 14.26
C GLN A 115 19.07 15.42 14.34
N SER A 116 20.30 14.94 14.56
CA SER A 116 21.48 15.80 14.71
C SER A 116 22.37 15.71 13.46
N SER A 117 21.76 15.72 12.27
CA SER A 117 22.42 15.39 11.01
C SER A 117 23.04 16.56 10.25
N GLU A 118 23.02 17.78 10.78
CA GLU A 118 23.51 18.99 10.09
C GLU A 118 24.96 18.83 9.58
N LYS A 119 25.86 18.34 10.46
CA LYS A 119 27.26 18.16 10.08
C LYS A 119 27.46 17.01 9.09
N LEU A 120 26.64 15.96 9.20
CA LEU A 120 26.64 14.85 8.24
C LEU A 120 26.21 15.35 6.85
N VAL A 121 25.15 16.17 6.79
CA VAL A 121 24.67 16.79 5.54
C VAL A 121 25.76 17.66 4.92
N GLU A 122 26.46 18.48 5.70
CA GLU A 122 27.59 19.30 5.21
C GLU A 122 28.69 18.44 4.58
N VAL A 123 29.06 17.33 5.23
CA VAL A 123 30.09 16.41 4.72
C VAL A 123 29.62 15.70 3.45
N LEU A 124 28.40 15.17 3.44
CA LEU A 124 27.83 14.45 2.29
C LEU A 124 27.54 15.37 1.08
N SER A 125 27.31 16.66 1.31
CA SER A 125 27.13 17.63 0.21
C SER A 125 28.41 17.88 -0.58
N ASN A 126 29.57 17.54 -0.02
CA ASN A 126 30.87 17.60 -0.70
C ASN A 126 31.30 16.26 -1.31
N TRP A 127 30.47 15.23 -1.17
CA TRP A 127 30.80 13.88 -1.61
C TRP A 127 30.52 13.67 -3.10
N PRO A 128 31.25 12.78 -3.79
CA PRO A 128 30.92 12.42 -5.17
C PRO A 128 29.50 11.86 -5.26
N VAL A 129 28.70 12.38 -6.20
CA VAL A 129 27.28 12.05 -6.35
C VAL A 129 27.04 10.53 -6.51
N VAL A 130 27.95 9.82 -7.18
CA VAL A 130 27.88 8.36 -7.35
C VAL A 130 27.96 7.64 -6.00
N GLU A 131 28.87 8.05 -5.13
CA GLU A 131 29.06 7.45 -3.80
C GLU A 131 27.89 7.78 -2.89
N LEU A 132 27.39 9.02 -2.96
CA LEU A 132 26.19 9.44 -2.24
C LEU A 132 24.99 8.57 -2.64
N ARG A 133 24.77 8.37 -3.94
CA ARG A 133 23.70 7.52 -4.47
C ARG A 133 23.81 6.08 -3.95
N LEU A 134 25.01 5.51 -3.88
CA LEU A 134 25.21 4.16 -3.37
C LEU A 134 24.87 4.04 -1.88
N VAL A 135 25.32 5.00 -1.06
CA VAL A 135 25.04 5.00 0.38
C VAL A 135 23.56 5.23 0.67
N ILE A 136 22.92 6.21 0.01
CA ILE A 136 21.49 6.47 0.18
C ILE A 136 20.68 5.24 -0.24
N ARG A 137 21.04 4.59 -1.36
CA ARG A 137 20.38 3.35 -1.80
C ARG A 137 20.51 2.22 -0.79
N ASP A 138 21.68 2.04 -0.18
CA ASP A 138 21.90 0.99 0.81
C ASP A 138 21.10 1.25 2.10
N ILE A 139 20.92 2.53 2.48
CA ILE A 139 20.09 2.91 3.63
C ILE A 139 18.60 2.75 3.30
N THR A 140 18.11 3.31 2.19
CA THR A 140 16.69 3.25 1.79
C THR A 140 16.20 1.82 1.68
N LEU A 141 16.98 0.91 1.08
CA LEU A 141 16.63 -0.51 0.96
C LEU A 141 16.42 -1.21 2.31
N ARG A 142 17.08 -0.77 3.38
CA ARG A 142 17.00 -1.39 4.71
C ARG A 142 15.85 -0.85 5.57
N ILE A 143 15.51 0.42 5.40
CA ILE A 143 14.46 1.11 6.18
C ILE A 143 13.10 1.14 5.47
N ASP A 144 13.05 0.70 4.22
CA ASP A 144 11.81 0.63 3.46
C ASP A 144 10.84 -0.39 4.06
N PRO A 145 9.63 0.04 4.49
CA PRO A 145 8.70 -0.81 5.22
C PRO A 145 8.22 -2.02 4.41
N ILE A 146 8.09 -1.90 3.09
CA ILE A 146 7.59 -3.00 2.25
C ILE A 146 8.72 -3.97 1.89
N ARG A 147 9.95 -3.44 1.75
CA ARG A 147 11.13 -4.25 1.39
C ARG A 147 11.86 -4.84 2.59
N GLN A 148 11.54 -4.41 3.81
CA GLN A 148 12.16 -4.93 5.02
C GLN A 148 11.85 -6.43 5.19
N THR A 149 12.81 -7.26 4.79
CA THR A 149 12.70 -8.73 4.92
C THR A 149 13.20 -9.22 6.27
N ASN A 150 14.05 -8.44 6.94
CA ASN A 150 14.68 -8.81 8.19
C ASN A 150 14.40 -7.74 9.28
N PRO A 151 13.49 -8.00 10.23
CA PRO A 151 13.28 -7.09 11.37
C PRO A 151 14.49 -7.03 12.31
N GLN A 152 15.45 -7.95 12.18
CA GLN A 152 16.70 -8.00 12.95
C GLN A 152 17.89 -7.41 12.17
N ASP A 153 17.64 -6.59 11.15
CA ASP A 153 18.73 -5.88 10.47
C ASP A 153 19.46 -4.98 11.48
N PRO A 154 20.78 -5.14 11.67
CA PRO A 154 21.54 -4.41 12.68
C PRO A 154 21.50 -2.88 12.48
N ILE A 155 21.29 -2.40 11.26
CA ILE A 155 21.17 -0.96 10.95
C ILE A 155 19.80 -0.44 11.38
N VAL A 156 18.72 -1.20 11.11
CA VAL A 156 17.38 -0.82 11.56
C VAL A 156 17.28 -0.85 13.09
N LEU A 157 17.88 -1.85 13.74
CA LEU A 157 17.92 -1.92 15.21
C LEU A 157 18.68 -0.74 15.81
N GLU A 158 19.82 -0.35 15.23
CA GLU A 158 20.56 0.82 15.72
C GLU A 158 19.78 2.12 15.46
N TYR A 159 19.10 2.25 14.32
CA TYR A 159 18.19 3.37 14.05
C TYR A 159 17.11 3.49 15.13
N GLN A 160 16.39 2.39 15.39
CA GLN A 160 15.31 2.32 16.39
C GLN A 160 15.79 2.72 17.80
N LYS A 161 17.00 2.29 18.18
CA LYS A 161 17.60 2.57 19.49
C LYS A 161 17.83 4.06 19.73
N HIS A 162 18.07 4.84 18.68
CA HIS A 162 18.41 6.27 18.77
C HIS A 162 17.27 7.20 18.33
N LEU A 163 16.09 6.67 17.99
CA LEU A 163 14.90 7.48 17.80
C LEU A 163 14.55 8.22 19.10
N ALA A 164 14.28 9.51 18.99
CA ALA A 164 13.95 10.31 20.17
C ALA A 164 12.64 9.85 20.81
N ASN A 165 12.61 9.87 22.15
CA ASN A 165 11.41 9.58 22.94
C ASN A 165 10.36 10.66 22.70
N GLY A 166 9.42 10.41 21.78
CA GLY A 166 8.42 11.39 21.38
C GLY A 166 8.39 11.65 19.88
N GLU A 167 9.26 11.00 19.11
CA GLU A 167 9.15 11.03 17.66
C GLU A 167 7.75 10.61 17.23
N SER A 168 7.15 11.49 16.41
CA SER A 168 5.82 11.22 15.92
C SER A 168 5.85 10.08 14.94
N HIS A 169 6.85 9.92 14.08
CA HIS A 169 6.96 8.76 13.19
C HIS A 169 8.42 8.35 13.07
N SER A 170 8.71 7.04 13.14
CA SER A 170 10.09 6.55 13.09
C SER A 170 10.88 7.04 11.88
N LEU A 171 10.28 7.09 10.70
CA LEU A 171 10.93 7.54 9.46
C LEU A 171 10.99 9.06 9.26
N ALA A 172 10.33 9.88 10.08
CA ALA A 172 10.35 11.34 9.90
C ALA A 172 11.78 11.92 9.93
N PRO A 173 12.66 11.55 10.90
CA PRO A 173 14.05 12.00 10.90
C PRO A 173 14.82 11.65 9.62
N PHE A 174 14.51 10.50 9.01
CA PHE A 174 15.16 10.10 7.77
C PHE A 174 14.70 10.92 6.56
N ILE A 175 13.39 11.21 6.45
CA ILE A 175 12.86 12.08 5.40
C ILE A 175 13.38 13.51 5.56
N ASP A 176 13.44 14.03 6.79
CA ASP A 176 14.00 15.35 7.08
C ASP A 176 15.49 15.43 6.70
N PHE A 177 16.25 14.36 6.97
CA PHE A 177 17.63 14.24 6.52
C PHE A 177 17.75 14.25 4.99
N LEU A 178 16.92 13.49 4.28
CA LEU A 178 16.91 13.48 2.80
C LEU A 178 16.56 14.85 2.22
N PHE A 179 15.61 15.55 2.84
CA PHE A 179 15.25 16.92 2.49
C PHE A 179 16.44 17.86 2.68
N ALA A 180 17.03 17.90 3.88
CA ALA A 180 18.18 18.75 4.19
C ALA A 180 19.39 18.48 3.28
N LEU A 181 19.65 17.19 2.98
CA LEU A 181 20.70 16.77 2.06
C LEU A 181 20.44 17.26 0.63
N SER A 182 19.22 17.08 0.13
CA SER A 182 18.83 17.51 -1.21
C SER A 182 18.90 19.03 -1.37
N SER A 183 18.45 19.79 -0.37
CA SER A 183 18.54 21.25 -0.36
C SER A 183 19.98 21.76 -0.29
N SER A 184 20.87 21.04 0.41
CA SER A 184 22.29 21.39 0.50
C SER A 184 23.09 21.02 -0.75
N HIS A 185 22.60 20.05 -1.54
CA HIS A 185 23.23 19.62 -2.78
C HIS A 185 22.23 19.52 -3.96
N PRO A 186 21.73 20.65 -4.49
CA PRO A 186 20.67 20.65 -5.51
C PRO A 186 21.01 19.86 -6.78
N GLN A 187 22.28 19.86 -7.18
CA GLN A 187 22.77 19.12 -8.35
C GLN A 187 22.68 17.60 -8.18
N ALA A 188 22.64 17.10 -6.94
CA ALA A 188 22.53 15.68 -6.64
C ALA A 188 21.09 15.24 -6.36
N PHE A 189 20.12 16.15 -6.36
CA PHE A 189 18.76 15.82 -5.92
C PHE A 189 18.11 14.73 -6.80
N SER A 190 18.21 14.84 -8.13
CA SER A 190 17.71 13.81 -9.04
C SER A 190 18.38 12.44 -8.79
N GLU A 191 19.68 12.42 -8.46
CA GLU A 191 20.43 11.22 -8.15
C GLU A 191 20.09 10.65 -6.77
N ILE A 192 19.77 11.49 -5.78
CA ILE A 192 19.24 11.06 -4.48
C ILE A 192 17.85 10.46 -4.66
N LEU A 193 17.00 11.07 -5.49
CA LEU A 193 15.68 10.53 -5.82
C LEU A 193 15.79 9.17 -6.51
N SER A 194 16.71 9.02 -7.46
CA SER A 194 16.99 7.75 -8.15
C SER A 194 17.69 6.70 -7.27
N ALA A 195 18.19 7.10 -6.10
CA ALA A 195 18.84 6.22 -5.12
C ALA A 195 17.85 5.38 -4.29
N GLY A 196 16.67 5.04 -4.82
CA GLY A 196 15.65 4.30 -4.07
C GLY A 196 14.70 5.16 -3.24
N VAL A 197 14.89 6.49 -3.21
CA VAL A 197 14.01 7.39 -2.44
C VAL A 197 12.62 7.47 -3.09
N GLN A 198 12.54 7.46 -4.41
CA GLN A 198 11.25 7.41 -5.12
C GLN A 198 10.43 6.18 -4.73
N GLU A 199 11.06 5.01 -4.74
CA GLU A 199 10.44 3.75 -4.35
C GLU A 199 10.04 3.77 -2.88
N LEU A 200 10.90 4.30 -2.00
CA LEU A 200 10.57 4.50 -0.59
C LEU A 200 9.31 5.35 -0.43
N LEU A 201 9.21 6.50 -1.11
CA LEU A 201 8.03 7.37 -1.03
C LEU A 201 6.76 6.65 -1.51
N VAL A 202 6.85 5.88 -2.61
CA VAL A 202 5.72 5.05 -3.09
C VAL A 202 5.33 4.02 -2.04
N HIS A 203 6.29 3.35 -1.42
CA HIS A 203 6.01 2.35 -0.39
C HIS A 203 5.44 2.97 0.89
N LEU A 204 5.84 4.19 1.25
CA LEU A 204 5.23 4.94 2.35
C LEU A 204 3.77 5.28 2.04
N TYR A 205 3.47 5.71 0.81
CA TYR A 205 2.09 5.94 0.37
C TYR A 205 1.26 4.66 0.38
N ILE A 206 1.78 3.58 -0.21
CA ILE A 206 1.14 2.26 -0.26
C ILE A 206 0.83 1.76 1.15
N SER A 207 1.80 1.87 2.05
CA SER A 207 1.66 1.47 3.45
C SER A 207 0.85 2.44 4.30
N ASP A 208 0.30 3.50 3.70
CA ASP A 208 -0.51 4.52 4.38
C ASP A 208 0.23 5.15 5.57
N PHE A 209 1.53 5.43 5.37
CA PHE A 209 2.44 6.02 6.36
C PHE A 209 2.46 5.26 7.68
N ARG A 210 2.34 3.93 7.61
CA ARG A 210 2.42 3.09 8.80
C ARG A 210 3.84 3.03 9.32
N ASP A 211 3.94 3.23 10.63
CA ASP A 211 5.18 3.16 11.35
C ASP A 211 5.55 1.70 11.66
N GLN A 212 6.12 1.00 10.67
CA GLN A 212 6.56 -0.40 10.83
C GLN A 212 7.87 -0.54 11.61
N ILE A 213 8.67 0.53 11.65
CA ILE A 213 9.97 0.53 12.33
C ILE A 213 9.80 0.80 13.83
N ALA A 214 8.83 1.61 14.27
CA ALA A 214 8.65 1.80 15.70
C ALA A 214 8.19 0.50 16.37
N SER A 215 8.90 0.11 17.43
CA SER A 215 8.45 -0.95 18.33
C SER A 215 7.05 -0.61 18.87
N TYR A 216 6.12 -1.58 18.77
CA TYR A 216 4.69 -1.52 19.12
C TYR A 216 4.36 -0.55 20.27
N ASN A 217 4.18 0.73 19.94
CA ASN A 217 3.72 1.75 20.88
C ASN A 217 2.38 2.29 20.39
N LYS A 218 1.40 2.31 21.32
CA LYS A 218 -0.06 2.37 21.07
C LYS A 218 -0.60 3.67 20.45
N THR A 219 0.23 4.60 19.99
CA THR A 219 -0.18 5.92 19.45
C THR A 219 0.09 6.04 17.95
N ALA A 220 -0.41 5.10 17.15
CA ALA A 220 -0.08 4.96 15.72
C ALA A 220 -0.61 6.09 14.80
N PHE A 221 -1.57 6.90 15.23
CA PHE A 221 -2.28 7.80 14.31
C PHE A 221 -1.65 9.19 14.10
N SER A 222 -1.25 9.91 15.16
CA SER A 222 -0.63 11.24 15.03
C SER A 222 0.67 11.21 14.21
N ARG A 223 1.22 10.01 14.04
CA ARG A 223 2.42 9.68 13.28
C ARG A 223 2.28 9.92 11.78
N LYS A 224 1.12 9.59 11.21
CA LYS A 224 0.90 9.61 9.76
C LYS A 224 0.98 11.01 9.17
N CYS A 225 0.31 11.98 9.80
CA CYS A 225 0.22 13.33 9.29
C CYS A 225 1.58 14.04 9.18
N ILE A 226 2.47 13.79 10.14
CA ILE A 226 3.79 14.44 10.17
C ILE A 226 4.71 13.85 9.10
N LEU A 227 4.74 12.52 8.96
CA LEU A 227 5.53 11.89 7.90
C LEU A 227 5.02 12.28 6.51
N ALA A 228 3.70 12.23 6.29
CA ALA A 228 3.12 12.63 5.02
C ALA A 228 3.46 14.09 4.68
N PHE A 229 3.38 15.00 5.66
CA PHE A 229 3.80 16.39 5.48
C PHE A 229 5.29 16.52 5.14
N ALA A 230 6.19 15.78 5.80
CA ALA A 230 7.62 15.79 5.47
C ALA A 230 7.88 15.30 4.04
N CYS A 231 7.18 14.25 3.61
CA CYS A 231 7.23 13.77 2.23
C CYS A 231 6.65 14.78 1.23
N ASP A 232 5.56 15.48 1.57
CA ASP A 232 5.01 16.56 0.75
C ASP A 232 6.05 17.66 0.52
N GLN A 233 6.75 18.09 1.57
CA GLN A 233 7.81 19.11 1.45
C GLN A 233 8.96 18.62 0.56
N LEU A 234 9.39 17.36 0.71
CA LEU A 234 10.41 16.77 -0.14
C LEU A 234 9.98 16.71 -1.61
N LEU A 235 8.75 16.29 -1.89
CA LEU A 235 8.20 16.24 -3.25
C LEU A 235 8.03 17.64 -3.86
N LEU A 236 7.61 18.63 -3.06
CA LEU A 236 7.45 20.01 -3.51
C LEU A 236 8.80 20.64 -3.90
N GLU A 237 9.84 20.41 -3.08
CA GLU A 237 11.20 20.85 -3.39
C GLU A 237 11.72 20.15 -4.66
N ALA A 238 11.47 18.83 -4.78
CA ALA A 238 11.85 18.08 -5.98
C ALA A 238 11.12 18.57 -7.24
N CYS A 239 9.88 19.02 -7.13
CA CYS A 239 9.14 19.61 -8.24
C CYS A 239 9.64 21.02 -8.60
N SER A 240 10.33 21.70 -7.68
CA SER A 240 10.90 23.03 -7.92
C SER A 240 12.20 22.96 -8.73
N ASP A 241 12.92 21.84 -8.70
CA ASP A 241 14.08 21.58 -9.57
C ASP A 241 13.63 20.96 -10.92
N PRO A 242 13.96 21.57 -12.07
CA PRO A 242 13.54 21.06 -13.37
C PRO A 242 14.02 19.63 -13.68
N SER A 243 15.23 19.27 -13.26
CA SER A 243 15.80 17.94 -13.56
C SER A 243 15.07 16.85 -12.77
N SER A 244 14.83 17.11 -11.49
CA SER A 244 14.10 16.24 -10.57
C SER A 244 12.62 16.14 -10.95
N TYR A 245 11.99 17.25 -11.35
CA TYR A 245 10.62 17.26 -11.86
C TYR A 245 10.46 16.39 -13.11
N GLU A 246 11.38 16.49 -14.07
CA GLU A 246 11.37 15.67 -15.29
C GLU A 246 11.52 14.17 -15.00
N GLN A 247 12.18 13.80 -13.91
CA GLN A 247 12.23 12.42 -13.45
C GLN A 247 10.94 12.01 -12.71
N LEU A 248 10.42 12.88 -11.84
CA LEU A 248 9.23 12.62 -11.03
C LEU A 248 7.97 12.46 -11.87
N LYS A 249 7.79 13.23 -12.95
CA LYS A 249 6.60 13.10 -13.83
C LYS A 249 6.43 11.70 -14.43
N HIS A 250 7.49 10.89 -14.44
CA HIS A 250 7.49 9.52 -14.91
C HIS A 250 7.42 8.49 -13.78
N CYS A 251 7.42 8.94 -12.52
CA CYS A 251 7.38 8.10 -11.34
C CYS A 251 5.93 7.93 -10.84
N PRO A 252 5.54 6.72 -10.40
CA PRO A 252 4.21 6.49 -9.84
C PRO A 252 3.87 7.43 -8.68
N ILE A 253 4.85 7.83 -7.87
CA ILE A 253 4.60 8.73 -6.74
C ILE A 253 3.96 10.05 -7.16
N TYR A 254 4.39 10.61 -8.30
CA TYR A 254 3.87 11.87 -8.78
C TYR A 254 2.40 11.72 -9.19
N GLY A 255 2.05 10.60 -9.82
CA GLY A 255 0.67 10.33 -10.22
C GLY A 255 -0.27 9.95 -9.07
N LEU A 256 0.24 9.21 -8.08
CA LEU A 256 -0.55 8.70 -6.96
C LEU A 256 -0.71 9.72 -5.82
N TRP A 257 0.29 10.57 -5.62
CA TRP A 257 0.33 11.52 -4.50
C TRP A 257 -0.12 12.94 -4.92
N SER A 258 -0.01 13.29 -6.20
CA SER A 258 -0.27 14.67 -6.61
C SER A 258 -1.75 15.04 -6.49
N GLN A 259 -2.01 16.13 -5.76
CA GLN A 259 -3.31 16.82 -5.73
C GLN A 259 -3.71 17.42 -7.10
N SER A 260 -2.87 17.30 -8.13
CA SER A 260 -3.05 17.94 -9.45
C SER A 260 -4.18 17.38 -10.32
N GLY A 261 -5.06 16.52 -9.79
CA GLY A 261 -6.35 16.20 -10.41
C GLY A 261 -6.27 15.30 -11.66
N GLN A 262 -5.18 14.56 -11.86
CA GLN A 262 -5.06 13.62 -12.99
C GLN A 262 -5.52 12.20 -12.62
N MET A 263 -6.76 12.06 -12.14
CA MET A 263 -7.33 10.76 -11.70
C MET A 263 -7.30 9.69 -12.78
N PHE A 264 -7.46 10.08 -14.04
CA PHE A 264 -7.44 9.13 -15.15
C PHE A 264 -6.11 8.39 -15.31
N GLN A 265 -5.01 8.96 -14.81
CA GLN A 265 -3.71 8.30 -14.83
C GLN A 265 -3.49 7.38 -13.62
N HIS A 266 -4.34 7.47 -12.59
CA HIS A 266 -4.16 6.75 -11.32
C HIS A 266 -4.09 5.24 -11.52
N ARG A 267 -5.03 4.67 -12.30
CA ARG A 267 -4.99 3.24 -12.68
C ARG A 267 -3.72 2.87 -13.42
N LYS A 268 -3.30 3.71 -14.39
CA LYS A 268 -2.08 3.46 -15.17
C LYS A 268 -0.85 3.39 -14.26
N TRP A 269 -0.77 4.25 -13.24
CA TRP A 269 0.32 4.20 -12.26
C TRP A 269 0.27 2.94 -11.42
N TRP A 270 -0.90 2.53 -10.93
CA TRP A 270 -1.04 1.25 -10.21
C TRP A 270 -0.64 0.03 -11.04
N GLN A 271 -0.95 0.03 -12.34
CA GLN A 271 -0.51 -1.03 -13.26
C GLN A 271 1.02 -1.16 -13.34
N THR A 272 1.78 -0.10 -13.05
CA THR A 272 3.26 -0.16 -13.04
C THR A 272 3.85 -0.73 -11.75
N LEU A 273 3.12 -0.70 -10.63
CA LEU A 273 3.66 -1.03 -9.30
C LEU A 273 3.67 -2.52 -8.98
N GLY A 274 2.88 -3.33 -9.69
CA GLY A 274 2.82 -4.77 -9.47
C GLY A 274 1.75 -5.18 -8.44
N LEU A 275 1.50 -6.49 -8.39
CA LEU A 275 0.37 -7.04 -7.64
C LEU A 275 0.56 -6.96 -6.12
N ARG A 276 1.80 -7.15 -5.66
CA ARG A 276 2.15 -7.16 -4.24
C ARG A 276 1.86 -5.79 -3.62
N GLU A 277 2.25 -4.74 -4.30
CA GLU A 277 2.10 -3.34 -3.90
C GLU A 277 0.62 -2.96 -3.79
N ILE A 278 -0.21 -3.39 -4.76
CA ILE A 278 -1.67 -3.20 -4.72
C ILE A 278 -2.29 -3.95 -3.53
N GLN A 279 -1.88 -5.19 -3.28
CA GLN A 279 -2.33 -5.96 -2.11
C GLN A 279 -1.97 -5.26 -0.79
N TRP A 280 -0.75 -4.73 -0.70
CA TRP A 280 -0.29 -3.94 0.44
C TRP A 280 -1.13 -2.67 0.62
N ARG A 281 -1.46 -1.97 -0.47
CA ARG A 281 -2.32 -0.78 -0.41
C ARG A 281 -3.72 -1.11 0.11
N ILE A 282 -4.35 -2.16 -0.43
CA ILE A 282 -5.69 -2.59 0.01
C ILE A 282 -5.69 -3.03 1.48
N SER A 283 -4.63 -3.72 1.92
CA SER A 283 -4.44 -4.11 3.32
C SER A 283 -4.29 -2.88 4.21
N SER A 284 -3.46 -1.93 3.76
CA SER A 284 -3.18 -0.71 4.49
C SER A 284 -4.42 0.17 4.63
N ALA A 285 -5.20 0.27 3.55
CA ALA A 285 -6.53 0.86 3.53
C ALA A 285 -7.47 0.21 4.53
N PHE A 286 -7.53 -1.13 4.52
CA PHE A 286 -8.46 -1.87 5.37
C PHE A 286 -8.21 -1.63 6.86
N ASP A 287 -6.98 -1.73 7.35
CA ASP A 287 -6.74 -1.48 8.78
C ASP A 287 -6.76 0.03 9.11
N MET A 288 -6.56 0.92 8.14
CA MET A 288 -6.84 2.34 8.34
C MET A 288 -8.33 2.57 8.61
N LEU A 289 -9.20 1.91 7.85
CA LEU A 289 -10.66 1.96 8.03
C LEU A 289 -11.11 1.38 9.38
N MET A 290 -10.31 0.49 9.98
CA MET A 290 -10.59 -0.02 11.33
C MET A 290 -10.39 1.03 12.42
N ASP A 291 -9.57 2.05 12.17
CA ASP A 291 -9.35 3.19 13.08
C ASP A 291 -9.98 4.47 12.51
N TRP A 292 -11.22 4.37 11.98
CA TRP A 292 -11.89 5.48 11.25
C TRP A 292 -12.00 6.78 12.04
N GLY A 293 -12.20 6.70 13.36
CA GLY A 293 -12.27 7.89 14.24
C GLY A 293 -10.98 8.71 14.25
N ARG A 294 -9.93 8.14 13.68
CA ARG A 294 -8.61 8.68 13.51
C ARG A 294 -8.25 8.63 12.04
N LEU A 295 -9.08 9.21 11.17
CA LEU A 295 -8.69 9.42 9.77
C LEU A 295 -8.24 10.85 9.57
N PRO A 296 -7.24 11.07 8.69
CA PRO A 296 -6.73 12.40 8.42
C PRO A 296 -7.72 13.19 7.54
N THR A 297 -7.21 14.26 6.93
CA THR A 297 -7.98 15.23 6.12
C THR A 297 -8.83 14.57 5.02
N ASP A 298 -9.83 15.32 4.51
CA ASP A 298 -10.72 14.85 3.44
C ASP A 298 -9.96 14.40 2.17
N VAL A 299 -8.73 14.89 1.95
CA VAL A 299 -7.87 14.52 0.80
C VAL A 299 -7.49 13.04 0.85
N PHE A 300 -6.95 12.56 1.97
CA PHE A 300 -6.57 11.14 2.11
C PHE A 300 -7.77 10.19 1.99
N VAL A 301 -8.90 10.60 2.58
CA VAL A 301 -10.17 9.86 2.49
C VAL A 301 -10.58 9.71 1.03
N PHE A 302 -10.35 10.74 0.23
CA PHE A 302 -10.68 10.73 -1.17
C PHE A 302 -9.70 9.89 -2.00
N ASP A 303 -8.40 10.01 -1.79
CA ASP A 303 -7.40 9.16 -2.47
C ASP A 303 -7.67 7.68 -2.20
N LEU A 304 -8.01 7.35 -0.94
CA LEU A 304 -8.40 5.99 -0.57
C LEU A 304 -9.64 5.51 -1.34
N LEU A 305 -10.66 6.36 -1.46
CA LEU A 305 -11.85 6.01 -2.22
C LEU A 305 -11.49 5.70 -3.67
N ILE A 306 -10.67 6.54 -4.31
CA ILE A 306 -10.24 6.34 -5.70
C ILE A 306 -9.51 5.00 -5.83
N ASP A 307 -8.52 4.74 -4.98
CA ASP A 307 -7.79 3.47 -4.98
C ASP A 307 -8.73 2.27 -4.89
N LEU A 308 -9.64 2.29 -3.91
CA LEU A 308 -10.55 1.18 -3.67
C LEU A 308 -11.55 1.00 -4.82
N MET A 309 -12.04 2.09 -5.42
CA MET A 309 -12.86 2.06 -6.63
C MET A 309 -12.08 1.43 -7.79
N GLU A 310 -10.90 1.97 -8.11
CA GLU A 310 -10.06 1.51 -9.22
C GLU A 310 -9.69 0.03 -9.11
N PHE A 311 -9.34 -0.43 -7.91
CA PHE A 311 -9.01 -1.83 -7.66
C PHE A 311 -10.23 -2.73 -7.72
N SER A 312 -11.36 -2.31 -7.15
CA SER A 312 -12.59 -3.13 -7.16
C SER A 312 -13.17 -3.30 -8.56
N GLY A 313 -13.03 -2.29 -9.41
CA GLY A 313 -13.46 -2.29 -10.81
C GLY A 313 -12.39 -2.67 -11.82
N SER A 314 -11.24 -3.19 -11.38
CA SER A 314 -10.17 -3.59 -12.30
C SER A 314 -10.42 -5.00 -12.83
N THR A 315 -10.40 -5.12 -14.16
CA THR A 315 -10.52 -6.38 -14.90
C THR A 315 -9.17 -7.09 -15.07
N GLU A 316 -8.08 -6.37 -14.81
CA GLU A 316 -6.71 -6.88 -14.91
C GLU A 316 -6.24 -7.50 -13.59
N LEU A 317 -6.88 -7.15 -12.48
CA LEU A 317 -6.56 -7.72 -11.17
C LEU A 317 -7.25 -9.08 -10.99
N PRO A 318 -6.57 -10.05 -10.37
CA PRO A 318 -7.19 -11.29 -9.93
C PRO A 318 -8.40 -11.01 -9.03
N ASN A 319 -9.52 -11.72 -9.30
CA ASN A 319 -10.78 -11.60 -8.55
C ASN A 319 -10.60 -11.48 -7.02
N PRO A 320 -9.77 -12.28 -6.32
CA PRO A 320 -9.60 -12.16 -4.87
C PRO A 320 -9.13 -10.77 -4.40
N ILE A 321 -8.35 -10.07 -5.21
CA ILE A 321 -7.79 -8.75 -4.89
C ILE A 321 -8.85 -7.66 -5.11
N SER A 322 -9.52 -7.68 -6.26
CA SER A 322 -10.65 -6.77 -6.54
C SER A 322 -11.74 -6.91 -5.48
N PHE A 323 -12.02 -8.14 -5.03
CA PHE A 323 -12.95 -8.40 -3.94
C PHE A 323 -12.48 -7.88 -2.57
N ARG A 324 -11.18 -8.00 -2.26
CA ARG A 324 -10.62 -7.40 -1.05
C ARG A 324 -10.77 -5.88 -1.07
N ALA A 325 -10.53 -5.24 -2.23
CA ALA A 325 -10.76 -3.82 -2.42
C ALA A 325 -12.23 -3.43 -2.26
N LEU A 326 -13.16 -4.17 -2.87
CA LEU A 326 -14.61 -3.95 -2.75
C LEU A 326 -15.09 -4.06 -1.30
N ARG A 327 -14.53 -4.98 -0.52
CA ARG A 327 -14.82 -5.10 0.91
C ARG A 327 -14.33 -3.87 1.69
N SER A 328 -13.11 -3.41 1.43
CA SER A 328 -12.59 -2.18 2.01
C SER A 328 -13.46 -0.97 1.61
N LEU A 329 -13.89 -0.90 0.35
CA LEU A 329 -14.79 0.14 -0.16
C LEU A 329 -16.13 0.16 0.58
N HIS A 330 -16.74 -1.01 0.77
CA HIS A 330 -17.98 -1.13 1.53
C HIS A 330 -17.82 -0.61 2.97
N ARG A 331 -16.71 -0.96 3.65
CA ARG A 331 -16.40 -0.42 4.97
C ARG A 331 -16.18 1.08 4.96
N PHE A 332 -15.48 1.59 3.95
CA PHE A 332 -15.33 3.03 3.76
C PHE A 332 -16.70 3.71 3.71
N PHE A 333 -17.66 3.21 2.92
CA PHE A 333 -19.02 3.77 2.87
C PHE A 333 -19.80 3.69 4.20
N ILE A 334 -19.58 2.63 4.99
CA ILE A 334 -20.21 2.52 6.33
C ILE A 334 -19.76 3.67 7.23
N HIS A 335 -18.48 3.99 7.24
CA HIS A 335 -17.92 4.90 8.23
C HIS A 335 -17.82 6.37 7.77
N SER A 336 -17.73 6.60 6.46
CA SER A 336 -17.49 7.94 5.88
C SER A 336 -18.72 8.83 5.74
N GLY A 337 -19.92 8.26 5.70
CA GLY A 337 -21.17 9.00 5.52
C GLY A 337 -21.09 9.97 4.33
N ASP A 338 -21.34 11.25 4.57
CA ASP A 338 -21.32 12.30 3.54
C ASP A 338 -19.95 12.49 2.87
N ARG A 339 -18.84 12.12 3.53
CA ARG A 339 -17.50 12.23 2.94
C ARG A 339 -17.35 11.29 1.74
N ALA A 340 -17.87 10.06 1.83
CA ALA A 340 -17.89 9.16 0.68
C ALA A 340 -18.70 9.73 -0.47
N VAL A 341 -19.86 10.33 -0.19
CA VAL A 341 -20.72 10.90 -1.22
C VAL A 341 -19.99 12.01 -1.97
N ARG A 342 -19.29 12.89 -1.25
CA ARG A 342 -18.47 13.95 -1.85
C ARG A 342 -17.33 13.39 -2.68
N GLY A 343 -16.59 12.42 -2.14
CA GLY A 343 -15.51 11.76 -2.88
C GLY A 343 -16.03 11.09 -4.15
N LEU A 344 -17.15 10.38 -4.08
CA LEU A 344 -17.73 9.70 -5.24
C LEU A 344 -18.14 10.69 -6.34
N ARG A 345 -18.70 11.84 -5.93
CA ARG A 345 -19.01 12.94 -6.84
C ARG A 345 -17.75 13.47 -7.51
N MET A 346 -16.71 13.77 -6.74
CA MET A 346 -15.43 14.26 -7.27
C MET A 346 -14.80 13.26 -8.23
N TYR A 347 -14.82 11.96 -7.89
CA TYR A 347 -14.32 10.90 -8.75
C TYR A 347 -15.03 10.92 -10.12
N LEU A 348 -16.36 10.99 -10.12
CA LEU A 348 -17.14 11.02 -11.36
C LEU A 348 -16.99 12.31 -12.17
N GLU A 349 -16.80 13.45 -11.50
CA GLU A 349 -16.55 14.72 -12.18
C GLU A 349 -15.19 14.74 -12.89
N GLN A 350 -14.22 13.98 -12.39
CA GLN A 350 -12.85 13.94 -12.90
C GLN A 350 -12.55 12.71 -13.77
N THR A 351 -13.52 11.80 -13.90
CA THR A 351 -13.35 10.53 -14.63
C THR A 351 -14.29 10.49 -15.84
N PRO A 352 -13.79 10.17 -17.04
CA PRO A 352 -14.63 9.95 -18.22
C PRO A 352 -15.74 8.95 -17.92
N LEU A 353 -16.95 9.23 -18.44
CA LEU A 353 -18.16 8.49 -18.10
C LEU A 353 -18.07 7.00 -18.45
N ASP A 354 -17.54 6.68 -19.63
CA ASP A 354 -17.30 5.33 -20.13
C ASP A 354 -16.31 4.56 -19.23
N TYR A 355 -15.28 5.24 -18.76
CA TYR A 355 -14.33 4.66 -17.84
C TYR A 355 -14.94 4.40 -16.46
N ALA A 356 -15.68 5.37 -15.92
CA ALA A 356 -16.40 5.19 -14.66
C ALA A 356 -17.35 3.99 -14.77
N GLN A 357 -18.12 3.88 -15.85
CA GLN A 357 -18.99 2.73 -16.10
C GLN A 357 -18.23 1.41 -16.04
N ASN A 358 -17.05 1.32 -16.66
CA ASN A 358 -16.22 0.12 -16.57
C ASN A 358 -15.77 -0.20 -15.14
N VAL A 359 -15.46 0.81 -14.33
CA VAL A 359 -15.08 0.63 -12.92
C VAL A 359 -16.26 0.15 -12.07
N PHE A 360 -17.46 0.67 -12.32
CA PHE A 360 -18.67 0.25 -11.60
C PHE A 360 -19.27 -1.05 -12.13
N SER A 361 -18.92 -1.45 -13.35
CA SER A 361 -19.32 -2.72 -13.96
C SER A 361 -18.56 -3.84 -13.28
N LEU A 362 -19.06 -4.24 -12.11
CA LEU A 362 -18.52 -5.35 -11.34
C LEU A 362 -18.66 -6.60 -12.21
N GLN A 363 -17.53 -7.07 -12.76
CA GLN A 363 -17.53 -8.20 -13.68
C GLN A 363 -18.20 -9.42 -13.04
N ASP A 364 -18.93 -10.16 -13.88
CA ASP A 364 -19.73 -11.34 -13.55
C ASP A 364 -19.11 -12.13 -12.39
N PRO A 365 -19.64 -11.98 -11.16
CA PRO A 365 -19.01 -12.57 -10.01
C PRO A 365 -19.27 -14.07 -10.13
N ALA A 366 -18.22 -14.85 -10.39
CA ALA A 366 -18.15 -16.17 -9.79
C ALA A 366 -18.22 -15.96 -8.27
N ALA A 367 -19.45 -15.85 -7.75
CA ALA A 367 -19.84 -15.18 -6.52
C ALA A 367 -19.27 -15.81 -5.25
N ASP A 368 -18.66 -16.98 -5.37
CA ASP A 368 -18.16 -17.70 -4.22
C ASP A 368 -16.95 -17.03 -3.55
N SER A 369 -16.09 -16.33 -4.29
CA SER A 369 -14.86 -15.76 -3.70
C SER A 369 -15.07 -14.43 -2.98
N PHE A 370 -16.01 -13.57 -3.41
CA PHE A 370 -16.28 -12.28 -2.76
C PHE A 370 -16.65 -12.47 -1.29
N TYR A 371 -17.30 -13.60 -1.00
CA TYR A 371 -18.00 -13.80 0.23
C TYR A 371 -17.54 -15.03 1.03
N LYS A 372 -16.64 -15.86 0.49
CA LYS A 372 -16.00 -16.98 1.23
C LYS A 372 -15.36 -16.52 2.55
N PHE A 373 -15.02 -15.23 2.63
CA PHE A 373 -14.37 -14.60 3.77
C PHE A 373 -15.30 -14.11 4.88
N CYS A 374 -16.59 -13.91 4.62
CA CYS A 374 -17.51 -13.43 5.66
C CYS A 374 -17.72 -14.48 6.76
N CYS A 375 -17.53 -15.75 6.40
CA CYS A 375 -17.54 -16.90 7.29
C CYS A 375 -16.68 -18.01 6.64
N PRO A 376 -15.42 -18.22 7.08
CA PRO A 376 -14.52 -19.26 6.53
C PRO A 376 -15.11 -20.67 6.55
N HIS A 377 -16.10 -20.89 7.42
CA HIS A 377 -16.82 -22.15 7.61
C HIS A 377 -18.27 -22.11 7.13
N SER A 378 -18.76 -20.99 6.57
CA SER A 378 -20.13 -20.93 6.05
C SER A 378 -20.19 -21.64 4.72
N THR A 379 -21.18 -22.52 4.62
CA THR A 379 -21.74 -22.98 3.37
C THR A 379 -22.21 -21.80 2.50
N VAL A 380 -22.55 -22.06 1.24
CA VAL A 380 -22.95 -21.09 0.21
C VAL A 380 -23.96 -20.03 0.73
N ALA A 381 -24.76 -20.32 1.76
CA ALA A 381 -25.80 -19.50 2.39
C ALA A 381 -25.34 -18.50 3.48
N CYS A 382 -24.34 -17.64 3.23
CA CYS A 382 -24.01 -16.58 4.19
C CYS A 382 -24.95 -15.36 4.04
N HIS A 383 -25.86 -15.11 4.99
CA HIS A 383 -26.79 -13.96 4.95
C HIS A 383 -26.11 -12.57 4.92
N LEU A 384 -24.83 -12.49 5.29
CA LEU A 384 -24.06 -11.24 5.26
C LEU A 384 -23.75 -10.78 3.83
N ARG A 385 -23.80 -11.70 2.85
CA ARG A 385 -23.54 -11.44 1.43
C ARG A 385 -24.52 -10.42 0.86
N GLY A 386 -25.80 -10.78 0.93
CA GLY A 386 -26.91 -9.95 0.50
C GLY A 386 -26.99 -8.62 1.21
N LYS A 387 -26.77 -8.61 2.53
CA LYS A 387 -26.76 -7.38 3.32
C LYS A 387 -25.69 -6.39 2.88
N ALA A 388 -24.49 -6.87 2.57
CA ALA A 388 -23.40 -6.00 2.10
C ALA A 388 -23.70 -5.42 0.71
N ALA A 389 -24.19 -6.25 -0.22
CA ALA A 389 -24.61 -5.79 -1.55
C ALA A 389 -25.75 -4.75 -1.47
N LEU A 390 -26.79 -5.05 -0.69
CA LEU A 390 -27.91 -4.13 -0.47
C LEU A 390 -27.46 -2.81 0.15
N HIS A 391 -26.61 -2.87 1.19
CA HIS A 391 -26.10 -1.66 1.82
C HIS A 391 -25.27 -0.82 0.84
N LEU A 392 -24.41 -1.45 0.02
CA LEU A 392 -23.64 -0.75 -1.00
C LEU A 392 -24.54 -0.08 -2.05
N ILE A 393 -25.53 -0.81 -2.57
CA ILE A 393 -26.54 -0.28 -3.52
C ILE A 393 -27.31 0.88 -2.89
N GLN A 394 -27.73 0.75 -1.63
CA GLN A 394 -28.42 1.80 -0.90
C GLN A 394 -27.55 3.06 -0.79
N ARG A 395 -26.26 2.91 -0.45
CA ARG A 395 -25.33 4.05 -0.33
C ARG A 395 -25.06 4.73 -1.66
N PHE A 396 -24.88 3.95 -2.73
CA PHE A 396 -24.77 4.51 -4.08
C PHE A 396 -26.06 5.22 -4.51
N SER A 397 -27.22 4.63 -4.23
CA SER A 397 -28.52 5.21 -4.54
C SER A 397 -28.75 6.52 -3.78
N GLN A 398 -28.41 6.58 -2.50
CA GLN A 398 -28.46 7.81 -1.70
C GLN A 398 -27.55 8.90 -2.30
N SER A 399 -26.32 8.52 -2.66
CA SER A 399 -25.37 9.43 -3.30
C SER A 399 -25.90 9.98 -4.64
N ALA A 400 -26.55 9.12 -5.42
CA ALA A 400 -27.11 9.44 -6.74
C ALA A 400 -28.33 10.36 -6.69
N GLN A 401 -29.04 10.48 -5.55
CA GLN A 401 -30.22 11.37 -5.45
C GLN A 401 -29.91 12.83 -5.82
N SER A 402 -28.65 13.23 -5.59
CA SER A 402 -28.15 14.59 -5.83
C SER A 402 -27.23 14.71 -7.05
N ASN A 403 -27.01 13.62 -7.80
CA ASN A 403 -26.05 13.58 -8.90
C ASN A 403 -26.57 12.68 -10.04
N ASP A 404 -27.11 13.32 -11.09
CA ASP A 404 -27.67 12.62 -12.26
C ASP A 404 -26.60 11.85 -13.05
N THR A 405 -25.35 12.32 -13.06
CA THR A 405 -24.22 11.61 -13.70
C THR A 405 -23.94 10.30 -12.99
N LEU A 406 -23.81 10.34 -11.66
CA LEU A 406 -23.65 9.14 -10.84
C LEU A 406 -24.80 8.17 -11.11
N TYR A 407 -26.02 8.68 -11.07
CA TYR A 407 -27.20 7.88 -11.36
C TYR A 407 -27.14 7.16 -12.72
N GLN A 408 -26.74 7.86 -13.79
CA GLN A 408 -26.57 7.26 -15.11
C GLN A 408 -25.46 6.19 -15.13
N VAL A 409 -24.35 6.43 -14.43
CA VAL A 409 -23.26 5.45 -14.29
C VAL A 409 -23.76 4.20 -13.58
N LEU A 410 -24.47 4.33 -12.46
CA LEU A 410 -24.96 3.19 -11.68
C LEU A 410 -25.93 2.31 -12.47
N ILE A 411 -26.78 2.92 -13.32
CA ILE A 411 -27.69 2.18 -14.23
C ILE A 411 -26.90 1.43 -15.28
N GLN A 412 -25.98 2.12 -15.97
CA GLN A 412 -25.24 1.52 -17.09
C GLN A 412 -24.27 0.45 -16.64
N ALA A 413 -23.77 0.56 -15.41
CA ALA A 413 -22.90 -0.42 -14.78
C ALA A 413 -23.62 -1.66 -14.22
N ASP A 414 -24.96 -1.72 -14.34
CA ASP A 414 -25.81 -2.78 -13.76
C ASP A 414 -25.45 -3.11 -12.30
N ILE A 415 -25.40 -2.09 -11.46
CA ILE A 415 -25.11 -2.29 -10.02
C ILE A 415 -26.18 -3.12 -9.33
N ALA A 416 -27.38 -3.19 -9.90
CA ALA A 416 -28.44 -4.09 -9.45
C ALA A 416 -28.03 -5.57 -9.65
N GLY A 417 -27.22 -5.88 -10.66
CA GLY A 417 -26.59 -7.19 -10.89
C GLY A 417 -25.78 -7.71 -9.69
N LEU A 418 -25.30 -6.84 -8.79
CA LEU A 418 -24.70 -7.27 -7.52
C LEU A 418 -25.64 -8.15 -6.69
N LEU A 419 -26.94 -7.87 -6.71
CA LEU A 419 -27.94 -8.68 -6.01
C LEU A 419 -28.08 -10.05 -6.65
N GLY A 420 -28.05 -10.12 -7.97
CA GLY A 420 -28.03 -11.39 -8.71
C GLY A 420 -26.87 -12.27 -8.25
N SER A 421 -25.68 -11.70 -8.11
CA SER A 421 -24.50 -12.43 -7.60
C SER A 421 -24.55 -12.75 -6.11
N ALA A 422 -25.27 -11.96 -5.30
CA ALA A 422 -25.44 -12.20 -3.88
C ALA A 422 -26.52 -13.24 -3.58
N SER A 423 -27.38 -13.54 -4.56
CA SER A 423 -28.37 -14.61 -4.48
C SER A 423 -27.67 -15.95 -4.51
N THR A 424 -27.99 -16.81 -3.55
CA THR A 424 -27.41 -18.14 -3.50
C THR A 424 -28.19 -19.04 -4.44
N ALA A 425 -27.51 -19.58 -5.44
CA ALA A 425 -28.02 -20.68 -6.22
C ALA A 425 -28.05 -21.91 -5.29
N VAL A 426 -29.24 -22.32 -4.87
CA VAL A 426 -29.43 -23.57 -4.11
C VAL A 426 -29.60 -24.68 -5.14
N GLU A 427 -28.64 -25.61 -5.16
CA GLU A 427 -28.80 -26.88 -5.85
C GLU A 427 -29.72 -27.77 -5.02
N TYR A 428 -30.88 -28.07 -5.58
CA TYR A 428 -31.83 -29.00 -5.01
C TYR A 428 -31.37 -30.45 -5.24
N PRO A 429 -31.82 -31.41 -4.42
CA PRO A 429 -31.43 -32.82 -4.55
C PRO A 429 -31.72 -33.47 -5.91
N ASP A 430 -32.59 -32.87 -6.72
CA ASP A 430 -32.92 -33.30 -8.09
C ASP A 430 -31.94 -32.75 -9.14
N GLY A 431 -30.91 -32.01 -8.71
CA GLY A 431 -29.92 -31.37 -9.58
C GLY A 431 -30.37 -30.06 -10.19
N THR A 432 -31.55 -29.55 -9.84
CA THR A 432 -31.99 -28.22 -10.29
C THR A 432 -31.35 -27.13 -9.43
N THR A 433 -30.82 -26.09 -10.07
CA THR A 433 -30.32 -24.91 -9.37
C THR A 433 -31.40 -23.84 -9.39
N GLN A 434 -31.97 -23.49 -8.25
CA GLN A 434 -32.87 -22.33 -8.13
C GLN A 434 -32.16 -21.23 -7.34
N GLN A 435 -32.26 -19.98 -7.77
CA GLN A 435 -31.89 -18.86 -6.92
C GLN A 435 -32.84 -18.84 -5.72
N ASP A 436 -32.32 -19.16 -4.54
CA ASP A 436 -33.09 -19.16 -3.31
C ASP A 436 -32.99 -17.80 -2.63
N TRP A 437 -34.07 -17.04 -2.71
CA TRP A 437 -34.22 -15.76 -2.04
C TRP A 437 -34.90 -15.88 -0.66
N SER A 438 -35.35 -17.07 -0.25
CA SER A 438 -36.04 -17.30 1.04
C SER A 438 -35.16 -16.99 2.26
N SER A 439 -33.84 -17.09 2.09
CA SER A 439 -32.84 -16.63 3.06
C SER A 439 -32.93 -15.13 3.40
N TYR A 440 -33.55 -14.33 2.53
CA TYR A 440 -33.83 -12.91 2.77
C TYR A 440 -35.16 -12.68 3.48
N GLU A 441 -36.12 -13.60 3.37
CA GLU A 441 -37.41 -13.57 4.10
C GLU A 441 -37.21 -13.88 5.60
N LEU A 442 -36.35 -14.85 5.91
CA LEU A 442 -35.99 -15.25 7.30
C LEU A 442 -35.32 -14.15 8.13
N LEU A 443 -34.79 -13.11 7.49
CA LEU A 443 -34.16 -11.97 8.17
C LEU A 443 -35.16 -11.03 8.84
N TRP A 444 -36.43 -11.09 8.44
CA TRP A 444 -37.50 -10.23 8.95
C TRP A 444 -38.35 -10.90 10.05
N GLU A 445 -38.34 -12.24 10.13
CA GLU A 445 -39.07 -13.00 11.16
C GLU A 445 -38.51 -12.82 12.60
N LYS A 446 -37.28 -12.31 12.76
CA LYS A 446 -36.66 -12.11 14.09
C LYS A 446 -36.75 -10.68 14.65
N GLN A 447 -37.42 -9.75 13.96
CA GLN A 447 -37.75 -8.44 14.53
C GLN A 447 -39.04 -8.51 15.35
N PRO A 448 -39.26 -7.61 16.34
CA PRO A 448 -40.52 -7.56 17.09
C PRO A 448 -41.70 -7.48 16.11
N PRO A 449 -42.87 -8.06 16.46
CA PRO A 449 -43.90 -8.43 15.49
C PRO A 449 -44.38 -7.22 14.69
N VAL A 450 -43.94 -7.17 13.43
CA VAL A 450 -44.57 -6.37 12.38
C VAL A 450 -45.88 -7.09 12.01
N PRO A 451 -46.99 -6.38 11.78
CA PRO A 451 -48.26 -7.01 11.43
C PRO A 451 -48.11 -7.98 10.24
N SER A 452 -48.66 -9.18 10.37
CA SER A 452 -48.49 -10.30 9.40
C SER A 452 -48.91 -9.96 7.97
N GLU A 453 -49.79 -8.98 7.78
CA GLU A 453 -50.19 -8.47 6.46
C GLU A 453 -49.10 -7.63 5.78
N GLU A 454 -48.26 -6.91 6.54
CA GLU A 454 -47.12 -6.17 5.99
C GLU A 454 -45.93 -7.09 5.69
N LEU A 455 -45.73 -8.16 6.48
CA LEU A 455 -44.68 -9.15 6.25
C LEU A 455 -44.93 -9.97 4.98
N ASN A 456 -46.18 -10.40 4.76
CA ASN A 456 -46.56 -11.13 3.53
C ASN A 456 -46.48 -10.24 2.29
N TYR A 457 -46.87 -8.97 2.40
CA TYR A 457 -46.73 -8.00 1.31
C TYR A 457 -45.26 -7.69 1.00
N ILE A 458 -44.39 -7.57 2.02
CA ILE A 458 -42.94 -7.37 1.83
C ILE A 458 -42.29 -8.63 1.26
N ASN A 459 -42.65 -9.84 1.69
CA ASN A 459 -42.06 -11.08 1.18
C ASN A 459 -42.49 -11.37 -0.28
N GLU A 460 -43.79 -11.24 -0.61
CA GLU A 460 -44.27 -11.34 -2.00
C GLU A 460 -43.74 -10.20 -2.89
N ALA A 461 -43.53 -8.99 -2.33
CA ALA A 461 -42.92 -7.88 -3.07
C ALA A 461 -41.39 -7.99 -3.20
N SER A 462 -40.67 -8.46 -2.19
CA SER A 462 -39.21 -8.49 -2.19
C SER A 462 -38.67 -9.56 -3.13
N GLY A 463 -39.29 -10.74 -3.17
CA GLY A 463 -38.90 -11.79 -4.10
C GLY A 463 -39.29 -11.45 -5.52
N ASP A 464 -40.57 -11.15 -5.76
CA ASP A 464 -41.11 -11.06 -7.12
C ASP A 464 -40.96 -9.66 -7.73
N LEU A 465 -41.06 -8.56 -6.96
CA LEU A 465 -40.81 -7.20 -7.48
C LEU A 465 -39.33 -6.86 -7.56
N LEU A 466 -38.45 -7.35 -6.69
CA LEU A 466 -37.00 -7.09 -6.83
C LEU A 466 -36.46 -7.89 -8.01
N THR A 467 -36.87 -9.16 -8.16
CA THR A 467 -36.58 -9.97 -9.35
C THR A 467 -37.20 -9.32 -10.59
N LYS A 468 -38.48 -8.92 -10.59
CA LYS A 468 -39.06 -8.19 -11.73
C LYS A 468 -38.37 -6.87 -11.98
N ALA A 469 -37.94 -6.09 -10.98
CA ALA A 469 -37.26 -4.80 -11.15
C ALA A 469 -35.84 -4.96 -11.69
N ILE A 470 -35.09 -5.96 -11.24
CA ILE A 470 -33.74 -6.31 -11.73
C ILE A 470 -33.83 -6.91 -13.15
N PHE A 471 -34.83 -7.75 -13.43
CA PHE A 471 -35.00 -8.35 -14.76
C PHE A 471 -35.68 -7.39 -15.75
N SER A 472 -36.49 -6.43 -15.30
CA SER A 472 -37.06 -5.39 -16.16
C SER A 472 -36.12 -4.19 -16.34
N SER A 473 -35.15 -3.94 -15.44
CA SER A 473 -34.14 -2.88 -15.63
C SER A 473 -33.27 -3.09 -16.87
N ASN A 474 -33.07 -4.34 -17.30
CA ASN A 474 -32.41 -4.68 -18.57
C ASN A 474 -33.15 -4.11 -19.81
N HIS A 475 -34.38 -3.59 -19.64
CA HIS A 475 -35.19 -2.97 -20.68
C HIS A 475 -35.67 -1.54 -20.36
N ILE A 476 -35.33 -0.97 -19.20
CA ILE A 476 -35.73 0.40 -18.84
C ILE A 476 -34.68 1.39 -19.36
N SER A 477 -34.92 1.93 -20.56
CA SER A 477 -34.08 2.96 -21.18
C SER A 477 -34.31 4.38 -20.63
N ASN A 478 -35.34 4.57 -19.79
CA ASN A 478 -35.71 5.89 -19.26
C ASN A 478 -35.21 6.08 -17.81
N PRO A 479 -34.27 7.03 -17.57
CA PRO A 479 -33.75 7.36 -16.24
C PRO A 479 -34.84 7.72 -15.23
N ALA A 480 -35.94 8.38 -15.64
CA ALA A 480 -37.03 8.76 -14.74
C ALA A 480 -37.86 7.55 -14.27
N THR A 481 -38.03 6.55 -15.14
CA THR A 481 -38.77 5.32 -14.83
C THR A 481 -37.96 4.44 -13.88
N TYR A 482 -36.66 4.24 -14.11
CA TYR A 482 -35.79 3.53 -13.17
C TYR A 482 -35.77 4.19 -11.77
N ARG A 483 -35.84 5.54 -11.73
CA ARG A 483 -35.83 6.33 -10.48
C ARG A 483 -37.12 6.15 -9.70
N THR A 484 -38.21 5.94 -10.43
CA THR A 484 -39.55 5.81 -9.87
C THR A 484 -39.87 4.35 -9.55
N GLU A 485 -39.31 3.38 -10.26
CA GLU A 485 -39.64 1.97 -10.10
C GLU A 485 -38.59 1.27 -9.24
N VAL A 486 -37.33 1.20 -9.69
CA VAL A 486 -36.26 0.49 -8.97
C VAL A 486 -35.90 1.19 -7.67
N LEU A 487 -35.69 2.51 -7.71
CA LEU A 487 -35.34 3.25 -6.49
C LEU A 487 -36.54 3.48 -5.57
N SER A 488 -37.77 3.62 -6.06
CA SER A 488 -38.93 3.67 -5.13
C SER A 488 -39.25 2.31 -4.55
N LEU A 489 -38.99 1.22 -5.28
CA LEU A 489 -39.12 -0.13 -4.76
C LEU A 489 -38.02 -0.43 -3.74
N ALA A 490 -36.75 -0.11 -4.04
CA ALA A 490 -35.67 -0.17 -3.06
C ALA A 490 -35.97 0.74 -1.85
N ARG A 491 -36.57 1.91 -2.05
CA ARG A 491 -36.98 2.80 -0.96
C ARG A 491 -38.18 2.26 -0.16
N LYS A 492 -39.13 1.57 -0.80
CA LYS A 492 -40.27 0.92 -0.14
C LYS A 492 -39.87 -0.35 0.60
N LEU A 493 -38.91 -1.11 0.07
CA LEU A 493 -38.38 -2.34 0.64
C LEU A 493 -37.33 -2.08 1.73
N PHE A 494 -36.54 -1.01 1.62
CA PHE A 494 -35.36 -0.79 2.48
C PHE A 494 -35.34 0.55 3.22
N LEU A 495 -36.25 1.50 2.96
CA LEU A 495 -36.19 2.88 3.49
C LEU A 495 -37.57 3.46 3.91
N ARG A 496 -38.50 2.66 4.43
CA ARG A 496 -39.70 3.26 5.05
C ARG A 496 -39.26 4.13 6.24
N PRO A 497 -39.60 5.44 6.26
CA PRO A 497 -39.37 6.25 7.44
C PRO A 497 -40.46 5.90 8.45
N ASP A 498 -40.14 5.08 9.44
CA ASP A 498 -40.93 5.10 10.67
C ASP A 498 -40.46 6.32 11.48
N PRO A 499 -41.31 7.34 11.69
CA PRO A 499 -40.95 8.53 12.47
C PRO A 499 -40.68 8.25 13.96
N LYS A 500 -40.85 7.01 14.42
CA LYS A 500 -40.42 6.54 15.74
C LYS A 500 -39.16 5.67 15.73
N ALA A 501 -38.64 5.33 14.55
CA ALA A 501 -37.42 4.56 14.37
C ALA A 501 -36.24 5.45 13.96
N ASP A 502 -35.80 6.33 14.86
CA ASP A 502 -34.44 6.90 14.83
C ASP A 502 -33.37 5.84 15.20
N ILE A 503 -33.70 4.57 14.95
CA ILE A 503 -33.08 3.38 15.51
C ILE A 503 -33.14 2.29 14.40
N LEU A 504 -32.01 2.13 13.72
CA LEU A 504 -31.34 0.85 13.43
C LEU A 504 -31.60 0.12 12.07
N PHE A 505 -30.73 0.36 11.07
CA PHE A 505 -29.75 -0.70 10.76
C PHE A 505 -28.95 -0.83 12.06
N PRO A 506 -29.11 -1.90 12.85
CA PRO A 506 -28.61 -1.82 14.19
C PRO A 506 -27.12 -1.54 14.22
N SER A 507 -26.73 -0.53 14.99
CA SER A 507 -25.41 -0.48 15.61
C SER A 507 -25.03 -1.83 16.24
N LEU A 508 -26.03 -2.70 16.54
CA LEU A 508 -25.90 -4.16 16.70
C LEU A 508 -25.75 -4.89 15.35
N HIS A 509 -24.60 -4.83 14.70
CA HIS A 509 -23.59 -5.89 14.87
C HIS A 509 -22.19 -5.38 14.50
N HIS A 510 -22.02 -4.08 14.25
CA HIS A 510 -20.72 -3.57 13.80
C HIS A 510 -19.67 -3.59 14.90
N GLU A 511 -20.06 -3.42 16.17
CA GLU A 511 -19.20 -3.72 17.32
C GLU A 511 -18.78 -5.19 17.30
N ALA A 512 -19.70 -6.13 17.01
CA ALA A 512 -19.41 -7.56 16.89
C ALA A 512 -18.56 -7.94 15.67
N TRP A 513 -18.16 -7.02 14.79
CA TRP A 513 -17.15 -7.27 13.75
C TRP A 513 -15.76 -6.75 14.15
N GLY A 514 -15.71 -5.80 15.10
CA GLY A 514 -14.48 -5.30 15.73
C GLY A 514 -14.14 -6.01 17.06
N SER A 515 -15.13 -6.66 17.68
CA SER A 515 -15.01 -7.40 18.95
C SER A 515 -15.14 -8.92 18.80
N ILE A 516 -15.04 -9.46 17.57
CA ILE A 516 -14.69 -10.87 17.42
C ILE A 516 -13.26 -10.98 17.96
N GLU A 517 -13.12 -11.48 19.18
CA GLU A 517 -11.87 -12.07 19.63
C GLU A 517 -11.59 -13.23 18.69
N LEU A 518 -10.91 -12.94 17.58
CA LEU A 518 -10.30 -13.97 16.76
C LEU A 518 -9.39 -14.75 17.70
N GLU A 519 -9.63 -16.07 17.79
CA GLU A 519 -8.71 -17.00 18.45
C GLU A 519 -7.29 -16.71 17.94
N PRO A 520 -6.24 -16.86 18.77
CA PRO A 520 -4.86 -16.61 18.34
C PRO A 520 -4.50 -17.31 17.02
N SER A 521 -5.06 -18.51 16.78
CA SER A 521 -4.91 -19.24 15.52
C SER A 521 -5.55 -18.54 14.32
N ASP A 522 -6.67 -17.84 14.50
CA ASP A 522 -7.34 -17.09 13.43
C ASP A 522 -6.66 -15.73 13.19
N ARG A 523 -6.04 -15.12 14.22
CA ARG A 523 -5.18 -13.94 14.04
C ARG A 523 -3.91 -14.29 13.28
N ASP A 524 -3.26 -15.39 13.64
CA ASP A 524 -2.09 -15.89 12.92
C ASP A 524 -2.45 -16.32 11.49
N HIS A 525 -3.67 -16.80 11.26
CA HIS A 525 -4.18 -17.04 9.91
C HIS A 525 -4.45 -15.74 9.15
N VAL A 526 -5.12 -14.74 9.74
CA VAL A 526 -5.29 -13.42 9.11
C VAL A 526 -3.94 -12.75 8.83
N HIS A 527 -2.96 -12.89 9.71
CA HIS A 527 -1.59 -12.39 9.51
C HIS A 527 -0.79 -13.20 8.48
N SER A 528 -1.00 -14.52 8.37
CA SER A 528 -0.39 -15.36 7.32
C SER A 528 -1.06 -15.18 5.95
N TRP A 529 -2.11 -14.35 5.85
CA TRP A 529 -2.78 -13.96 4.60
C TRP A 529 -2.49 -12.48 4.26
N ILE A 530 -1.80 -11.76 5.16
CA ILE A 530 -1.27 -10.40 5.00
C ILE A 530 0.20 -10.44 4.54
N ASN A 531 0.97 -11.47 4.95
CA ASN A 531 2.28 -11.83 4.39
C ASN A 531 2.13 -12.95 3.37
#